data_AF-A0A1R4EF30-F1
#
_entry.id   AF-A0A1R4EF30-F1
#
_cell.length_a   1.000
_cell.length_b   1.000
_cell.length_c   1.000
_cell.angle_alpha   90.00
_cell.angle_beta   90.00
_cell.angle_gamma   90.00
#
_symmetry.space_group_name_H-M   'P 1'
#
loop_
_entity.id
_entity.type
_entity.pdbx_description
1 polymer ?
#
loop_
_entity_poly.entity_id
_entity_poly.type
_entity_poly.pdbx_seq_one_letter_code
_entity_poly.pdbx_strand_id
1 'polypeptide(L)'
;MNLPSIRPISVRDTHEPNRTSITLELLFDLVYVIAVSAAAHGLYQNLLAHEYSGFITFTVAFFILWNAWTSFTWFGSGYDPDDLPYRISVMMQMFGSLLIAANIHQFFDQGLIWIGVAGYAIMRLASCSQW
;
A
#
# COMPACT_ATOMS: atom_id res chain seq x y z
N MET A 1 -24.88 2.33 24.49
CA MET A 1 -23.76 2.59 23.56
C MET A 1 -22.93 1.32 23.52
N ASN A 2 -23.24 0.42 22.57
CA ASN A 2 -22.55 -0.87 22.46
C ASN A 2 -21.20 -0.59 21.81
N LEU A 3 -20.12 -0.74 22.58
CA LEU A 3 -18.77 -0.72 22.01
C LEU A 3 -18.69 -1.82 20.94
N PRO A 4 -18.13 -1.55 19.75
CA PRO A 4 -17.99 -2.57 18.72
C PRO A 4 -17.21 -3.74 19.33
N SER A 5 -17.84 -4.91 19.35
CA SER A 5 -17.25 -6.16 19.81
C SER A 5 -16.00 -6.43 18.97
N ILE A 6 -14.83 -6.30 19.59
CA ILE A 6 -13.56 -6.74 18.99
C ILE A 6 -13.66 -8.26 18.87
N ARG A 7 -13.85 -8.80 17.67
CA ARG A 7 -13.79 -10.25 17.47
C ARG A 7 -12.31 -10.66 17.57
N PRO A 8 -12.02 -11.82 18.19
CA PRO A 8 -10.68 -12.38 18.11
C PRO A 8 -10.37 -12.72 16.66
N ILE A 9 -9.16 -12.37 16.20
CA ILE A 9 -8.68 -12.69 14.86
C ILE A 9 -8.74 -14.21 14.68
N SER A 10 -9.56 -14.67 13.74
CA SER A 10 -9.64 -16.08 13.38
C SER A 10 -8.64 -16.40 12.28
N VAL A 11 -8.01 -17.57 12.38
CA VAL A 11 -7.22 -18.14 11.29
C VAL A 11 -8.16 -18.37 10.11
N ARG A 12 -7.71 -17.99 8.91
CA ARG A 12 -8.49 -18.08 7.68
C ARG A 12 -8.64 -19.55 7.24
N ASP A 13 -9.86 -19.97 6.92
CA ASP A 13 -10.10 -21.29 6.31
C ASP A 13 -9.66 -21.27 4.83
N THR A 14 -8.78 -22.20 4.46
CA THR A 14 -8.23 -22.29 3.10
C THR A 14 -9.19 -23.01 2.14
N HIS A 15 -10.22 -23.69 2.66
CA HIS A 15 -11.12 -24.55 1.89
C HIS A 15 -12.49 -23.92 1.56
N GLU A 16 -12.74 -22.66 1.90
CA GLU A 16 -14.01 -21.99 1.57
C GLU A 16 -14.19 -21.82 0.04
N PRO A 17 -15.23 -22.44 -0.57
CA PRO A 17 -15.48 -22.31 -2.00
C PRO A 17 -16.15 -20.96 -2.35
N ASN A 18 -15.62 -20.26 -3.36
CA ASN A 18 -16.15 -18.98 -3.88
C ASN A 18 -16.16 -17.80 -2.88
N ARG A 19 -15.02 -17.46 -2.28
CA ARG A 19 -14.90 -16.19 -1.55
C ARG A 19 -14.94 -15.00 -2.51
N THR A 20 -15.92 -14.13 -2.33
CA THR A 20 -15.98 -12.80 -2.93
C THR A 20 -14.98 -11.88 -2.24
N SER A 21 -14.12 -11.21 -3.01
CA SER A 21 -13.29 -10.12 -2.47
C SER A 21 -14.20 -9.05 -1.87
N ILE A 22 -13.88 -8.62 -0.64
CA ILE A 22 -14.59 -7.51 -0.03
C ILE A 22 -14.22 -6.21 -0.75
N THR A 23 -15.15 -5.25 -0.81
CA THR A 23 -14.95 -3.96 -1.51
C THR A 23 -13.67 -3.23 -1.07
N LEU A 24 -13.27 -3.40 0.19
CA LEU A 24 -12.06 -2.80 0.75
C LEU A 24 -10.77 -3.38 0.18
N GLU A 25 -10.73 -4.70 -0.07
CA GLU A 25 -9.59 -5.37 -0.72
C GLU A 25 -9.47 -4.87 -2.18
N LEU A 26 -10.60 -4.79 -2.90
CA LEU A 26 -10.61 -4.27 -4.27
C LEU A 26 -10.17 -2.80 -4.35
N LEU A 27 -10.60 -1.97 -3.39
CA LEU A 27 -10.16 -0.58 -3.30
C LEU A 27 -8.66 -0.49 -3.03
N PHE A 28 -8.13 -1.38 -2.18
CA PHE A 28 -6.70 -1.43 -1.87
C PHE A 28 -5.90 -1.74 -3.13
N ASP A 29 -6.26 -2.80 -3.84
CA ASP A 29 -5.59 -3.17 -5.09
C ASP A 29 -5.62 -2.04 -6.12
N LEU A 30 -6.77 -1.36 -6.26
CA LEU A 30 -6.89 -0.22 -7.17
C LEU A 30 -5.94 0.94 -6.80
N VAL A 31 -5.85 1.29 -5.51
CA VAL A 31 -4.93 2.33 -5.02
C VAL A 31 -3.49 2.00 -5.38
N TYR A 32 -3.07 0.74 -5.20
CA TYR A 32 -1.71 0.31 -5.52
C TYR A 32 -1.43 0.31 -7.02
N VAL A 33 -2.39 -0.13 -7.84
CA VAL A 33 -2.26 -0.07 -9.31
C VAL A 33 -2.07 1.38 -9.77
N ILE A 34 -2.85 2.31 -9.22
CA ILE A 34 -2.73 3.74 -9.53
C ILE A 34 -1.36 4.28 -9.10
N ALA A 35 -0.89 3.93 -7.90
CA ALA A 35 0.41 4.36 -7.38
C ALA A 35 1.58 3.86 -8.24
N VAL A 36 1.57 2.59 -8.62
CA VAL A 36 2.61 2.00 -9.48
C VAL A 36 2.54 2.58 -10.89
N SER A 37 1.34 2.81 -11.43
CA SER A 37 1.15 3.45 -12.73
C SER A 37 1.72 4.88 -12.75
N ALA A 38 1.55 5.65 -11.68
CA ALA A 38 2.15 6.98 -11.56
C ALA A 38 3.69 6.90 -11.56
N ALA A 39 4.26 5.91 -10.88
CA ALA A 39 5.72 5.73 -10.84
C ALA A 39 6.27 5.36 -12.22
N ALA A 40 5.57 4.46 -12.93
CA ALA A 40 5.92 4.05 -14.28
C ALA A 40 5.82 5.23 -15.28
N HIS A 41 4.85 6.12 -15.10
CA HIS A 41 4.76 7.34 -15.90
C HIS A 41 5.99 8.24 -15.71
N GLY A 42 6.44 8.45 -14.47
CA GLY A 42 7.67 9.20 -14.20
C GLY A 42 8.90 8.58 -14.85
N LEU A 43 9.02 7.25 -14.81
CA LEU A 43 10.09 6.52 -15.52
C LEU A 43 10.06 6.77 -17.02
N TYR A 44 8.87 6.68 -17.64
CA TYR A 44 8.70 6.89 -19.07
C TYR A 44 9.18 8.28 -19.50
N GLN A 45 8.84 9.33 -18.74
CA GLN A 45 9.29 10.70 -19.03
C GLN A 45 10.81 10.85 -18.95
N ASN A 46 11.44 10.27 -17.92
CA ASN A 46 12.91 10.30 -17.76
C ASN A 46 13.61 9.54 -18.89
N LEU A 47 13.03 8.43 -19.35
CA LEU A 47 13.59 7.64 -20.44
C LEU A 47 13.56 8.41 -21.78
N LEU A 48 12.50 9.21 -22.04
CA LEU A 48 12.44 10.12 -23.19
C LEU A 48 13.54 11.20 -23.14
N ALA A 49 13.88 11.67 -21.94
CA ALA A 49 14.97 12.61 -21.70
C ALA A 49 16.37 11.98 -21.77
N HIS A 50 16.47 10.67 -22.05
CA HIS A 50 17.73 9.89 -22.01
C HIS A 50 18.41 9.87 -20.63
N GLU A 51 17.64 10.10 -19.57
CA GLU A 51 18.09 10.05 -18.19
C GLU A 51 17.84 8.65 -17.59
N TYR A 52 18.87 7.81 -17.60
CA TYR A 52 18.80 6.45 -17.05
C TYR A 52 18.70 6.41 -15.51
N SER A 53 18.95 7.53 -14.83
CA SER A 53 18.74 7.69 -13.38
C SER A 53 17.30 7.41 -12.96
N GLY A 54 16.33 7.71 -13.83
CA GLY A 54 14.91 7.43 -13.59
C GLY A 54 14.60 5.96 -13.31
N PHE A 55 15.42 5.03 -13.82
CA PHE A 55 15.27 3.59 -13.54
C PHE A 55 15.48 3.26 -12.06
N ILE A 56 16.49 3.88 -11.43
CA ILE A 56 16.78 3.66 -10.01
C ILE A 56 15.65 4.24 -9.17
N THR A 57 15.21 5.46 -9.47
CA THR A 57 14.10 6.11 -8.77
C THR A 57 12.81 5.30 -8.87
N PHE A 58 12.47 4.81 -10.06
CA PHE A 58 11.33 3.92 -10.26
C PHE A 58 11.46 2.63 -9.44
N THR A 59 12.63 1.99 -9.47
CA THR A 59 12.87 0.74 -8.74
C THR A 59 12.68 0.95 -7.24
N VAL A 60 13.19 2.06 -6.69
CA VAL A 60 12.99 2.40 -5.28
C VAL A 60 11.52 2.66 -4.95
N ALA A 61 10.81 3.47 -5.76
CA ALA A 61 9.38 3.72 -5.58
C ALA A 61 8.56 2.43 -5.64
N PHE A 62 8.83 1.60 -6.65
CA PHE A 62 8.20 0.30 -6.83
C PHE A 62 8.44 -0.60 -5.63
N PHE A 63 9.66 -0.68 -5.12
CA PHE A 63 9.99 -1.53 -3.98
C PHE A 63 9.29 -1.07 -2.69
N ILE A 64 9.19 0.25 -2.48
CA ILE A 64 8.45 0.83 -1.36
C ILE A 64 6.97 0.43 -1.41
N LEU A 65 6.32 0.58 -2.58
CA LEU A 65 4.92 0.21 -2.78
C LEU A 65 4.74 -1.32 -2.71
N TRP A 66 5.62 -2.09 -3.33
CA TRP A 66 5.56 -3.55 -3.35
C TRP A 66 5.71 -4.15 -1.94
N ASN A 67 6.58 -3.59 -1.10
CA ASN A 67 6.73 -4.04 0.29
C ASN A 67 5.43 -3.88 1.08
N ALA A 68 4.71 -2.78 0.83
CA ALA A 68 3.46 -2.47 1.49
C ALA A 68 2.32 -3.37 1.04
N TRP A 69 2.19 -3.56 -0.28
CA TRP A 69 1.23 -4.49 -0.87
C TRP A 69 1.46 -5.91 -0.34
N THR A 70 2.72 -6.38 -0.32
CA THR A 70 3.07 -7.71 0.18
C THR A 70 2.68 -7.91 1.64
N SER A 71 2.87 -6.88 2.48
CA SER A 71 2.48 -6.94 3.91
C SER A 71 0.97 -7.13 4.07
N PHE A 72 0.16 -6.41 3.29
CA PHE A 72 -1.30 -6.54 3.28
C PHE A 72 -1.75 -7.91 2.75
N THR A 73 -1.24 -8.34 1.60
CA THR A 73 -1.62 -9.63 0.99
C THR A 73 -1.27 -10.80 1.90
N TRP A 74 -0.11 -10.78 2.55
CA TRP A 74 0.28 -11.83 3.49
C TRP A 74 -0.66 -11.90 4.70
N PHE A 75 -0.97 -10.75 5.31
CA PHE A 75 -1.87 -10.69 6.45
C PHE A 75 -3.29 -11.14 6.07
N GLY A 76 -3.82 -10.65 4.95
CA GLY A 76 -5.13 -11.06 4.44
C GLY A 76 -5.18 -12.53 4.08
N SER A 77 -4.08 -13.14 3.62
CA SER A 77 -4.06 -14.58 3.28
C SER A 77 -4.12 -15.49 4.52
N GLY A 78 -3.57 -15.06 5.65
CA GLY A 78 -3.52 -15.85 6.88
C GLY A 78 -4.70 -15.66 7.83
N TYR A 79 -5.32 -14.48 7.80
CA TYR A 79 -6.32 -14.08 8.77
C TYR A 79 -7.60 -13.58 8.08
N ASP A 80 -8.75 -13.75 8.72
CA ASP A 80 -10.02 -13.11 8.31
C ASP A 80 -10.46 -12.06 9.35
N PRO A 81 -9.78 -10.91 9.43
CA PRO A 81 -10.14 -9.85 10.37
C PRO A 81 -11.24 -8.98 9.75
N ASP A 82 -12.44 -9.03 10.30
CA ASP A 82 -13.55 -8.14 9.90
C ASP A 82 -13.80 -6.99 10.91
N ASP A 83 -12.82 -6.75 11.80
CA ASP A 83 -12.96 -5.77 12.87
C ASP A 83 -12.64 -4.32 12.45
N LEU A 84 -13.25 -3.37 13.17
CA LEU A 84 -13.04 -1.93 12.98
C LEU A 84 -11.55 -1.50 13.01
N PRO A 85 -10.69 -2.00 13.92
CA PRO A 85 -9.27 -1.64 13.94
C PRO A 85 -8.52 -2.07 12.68
N TYR A 86 -8.88 -3.23 12.10
CA TYR A 86 -8.28 -3.69 10.85
C TYR A 86 -8.61 -2.75 9.69
N ARG A 87 -9.88 -2.36 9.55
CA ARG A 87 -10.31 -1.42 8.50
C ARG A 87 -9.58 -0.08 8.60
N ILE A 88 -9.42 0.46 9.81
CA ILE A 88 -8.68 1.70 10.05
C ILE A 88 -7.20 1.55 9.66
N SER A 89 -6.57 0.44 10.04
CA SER A 89 -5.17 0.15 9.67
C SER A 89 -4.99 0.12 8.15
N VAL A 90 -5.88 -0.59 7.44
CA VAL A 90 -5.83 -0.66 5.97
C VAL A 90 -6.05 0.70 5.32
N MET A 91 -6.98 1.51 5.84
CA MET A 91 -7.18 2.88 5.35
C MET A 91 -5.93 3.77 5.58
N MET A 92 -5.22 3.60 6.70
CA MET A 92 -3.94 4.28 6.93
C MET A 92 -2.85 3.82 5.96
N GLN A 93 -2.80 2.53 5.63
CA GLN A 93 -1.86 2.01 4.64
C GLN A 93 -2.14 2.60 3.25
N MET A 94 -3.41 2.61 2.82
CA MET A 94 -3.84 3.26 1.57
C MET A 94 -3.48 4.75 1.55
N PHE A 95 -3.70 5.45 2.66
CA PHE A 95 -3.38 6.87 2.77
C PHE A 95 -1.87 7.12 2.61
N GLY A 96 -1.03 6.31 3.29
CA GLY A 96 0.42 6.39 3.15
C GLY A 96 0.90 6.12 1.71
N SER A 97 0.34 5.11 1.04
CA SER A 97 0.67 4.80 -0.36
C SER A 97 0.23 5.89 -1.33
N LEU A 98 -0.96 6.47 -1.13
CA LEU A 98 -1.44 7.60 -1.93
C LEU A 98 -0.58 8.85 -1.72
N LEU A 99 -0.09 9.09 -0.51
CA LEU A 99 0.82 10.19 -0.22
C LEU A 99 2.13 10.01 -0.98
N ILE A 100 2.70 8.81 -1.00
CA ILE A 100 3.89 8.50 -1.80
C ILE A 100 3.58 8.71 -3.29
N ALA A 101 2.45 8.20 -3.78
CA ALA A 101 2.05 8.33 -5.18
C ALA A 101 1.88 9.78 -5.63
N ALA A 102 1.24 10.62 -4.81
CA ALA A 102 1.04 12.03 -5.09
C ALA A 102 2.36 12.82 -5.18
N ASN A 103 3.42 12.34 -4.50
CA ASN A 103 4.73 12.99 -4.47
C ASN A 103 5.73 12.36 -5.46
N ILE A 104 5.27 11.49 -6.37
CA ILE A 104 6.15 10.83 -7.34
C ILE A 104 6.92 11.83 -8.21
N HIS A 105 6.29 12.91 -8.69
CA HIS A 105 7.01 13.91 -9.49
C HIS A 105 8.16 14.56 -8.71
N GLN A 106 7.89 14.98 -7.46
CA GLN A 106 8.93 15.52 -6.58
C GLN A 106 10.00 14.47 -6.24
N PHE A 107 9.62 13.19 -6.22
CA PHE A 107 10.54 12.09 -6.00
C PHE A 107 11.56 11.92 -7.14
N PHE A 108 11.14 12.17 -8.39
CA PHE A 108 12.04 12.20 -9.54
C PHE A 108 12.93 13.45 -9.58
N ASP A 109 12.43 14.61 -9.16
CA ASP A 109 13.20 15.88 -9.22
C ASP A 109 14.18 16.06 -8.05
N GLN A 110 13.77 15.70 -6.84
CA GLN A 110 14.47 16.07 -5.58
C GLN A 110 14.87 14.84 -4.74
N GLY A 111 14.52 13.63 -5.18
CA GLY A 111 14.69 12.41 -4.39
C GLY A 111 13.64 12.29 -3.27
N LEU A 112 13.85 11.36 -2.32
CA LEU A 112 12.86 11.01 -1.29
C LEU A 112 12.72 12.17 -0.29
N ILE A 113 11.74 13.03 -0.52
CA ILE A 113 11.42 14.14 0.40
C ILE A 113 10.71 13.65 1.67
N TRP A 114 10.73 14.47 2.72
CA TRP A 114 10.12 14.18 4.02
C TRP A 114 8.66 13.71 3.94
N ILE A 115 7.89 14.18 2.95
CA ILE A 115 6.50 13.77 2.74
C ILE A 115 6.42 12.29 2.32
N GLY A 116 7.29 11.85 1.41
CA GLY A 116 7.38 10.44 1.02
C GLY A 116 7.84 9.55 2.18
N VAL A 117 8.80 10.03 2.98
CA VAL A 117 9.25 9.34 4.21
C VAL A 117 8.13 9.24 5.23
N ALA A 118 7.36 10.31 5.45
CA ALA A 118 6.22 10.31 6.35
C ALA A 118 5.12 9.35 5.87
N GLY A 119 4.83 9.32 4.56
CA GLY A 119 3.89 8.38 3.96
C GLY A 119 4.32 6.93 4.19
N TYR A 120 5.60 6.63 3.98
CA TYR A 120 6.18 5.32 4.25
C TYR A 120 6.11 4.96 5.74
N ALA A 121 6.42 5.91 6.64
CA ALA A 121 6.36 5.69 8.08
C ALA A 121 4.93 5.38 8.55
N ILE A 122 3.93 6.15 8.11
CA ILE A 122 2.51 5.92 8.43
C ILE A 122 2.09 4.51 7.99
N MET A 123 2.41 4.17 6.74
CA MET A 123 2.10 2.88 6.15
C MET A 123 2.76 1.72 6.92
N ARG A 124 4.03 1.87 7.31
CA ARG A 124 4.77 0.86 8.08
C ARG A 124 4.26 0.72 9.50
N LEU A 125 3.93 1.82 10.19
CA LEU A 125 3.36 1.76 11.54
C LEU A 125 2.00 1.05 11.53
N ALA A 126 1.16 1.32 10.52
CA ALA A 126 -0.09 0.61 10.32
C ALA A 126 0.14 -0.88 10.02
N SER A 127 1.12 -1.22 9.19
CA SER A 127 1.48 -2.61 8.90
C SER A 127 1.99 -3.34 10.14
N CYS A 128 2.87 -2.72 10.94
CA CYS A 128 3.39 -3.30 12.19
C CYS A 128 2.29 -3.56 13.22
N SER A 129 1.17 -2.82 13.18
CA SER A 129 0.03 -3.10 14.08
C SER A 129 -0.71 -4.41 13.74
N GLN A 130 -0.44 -5.01 12.59
CA GLN A 130 -1.02 -6.26 12.11
C GLN A 130 -0.12 -7.49 12.37
N TRP A 131 1.08 -7.28 12.94
CA TRP A 131 2.05 -8.33 13.29
C TRP A 131 2.23 -8.40 14.80
#